data_AF-A0A182GR27-F1
#
_entry.id   AF-A0A182GR27-F1
#
_cell.length_a   1.000
_cell.length_b   1.000
_cell.length_c   1.000
_cell.angle_alpha   90.00
_cell.angle_beta   90.00
_cell.angle_gamma   90.00
#
_symmetry.space_group_name_H-M   'P 1'
#
loop_
_entity.id
_entity.type
_entity.pdbx_description
1 polymer ?
#
loop_
_entity_poly.entity_id
_entity_poly.type
_entity_poly.pdbx_seq_one_letter_code
_entity_poly.pdbx_strand_id
1 'polypeptide(L)'
;MVMLEGKHLWDKFHEQGTEMIVTKAGRRMFPTFQVKVVGLELTAEYLMIMDFVPLDDKRYRYAFHTSSWVVAGKADPISPPRISVHQDSPATGATWMKQTISFDKLKLTNNQLDDNGHIILNSMHRYQPRLHVCHFSRTNSTNNNNHHHHRGPIKTEKDMLTYRTFVFPETSFTAVTAYQNQRVS
;
A
#
# COMPACT_ATOMS: atom_id res chain seq x y z
N MET A 1 13.70 -7.99 6.42
CA MET A 1 13.61 -6.55 6.73
C MET A 1 13.19 -5.80 5.47
N VAL A 2 12.41 -4.73 5.60
CA VAL A 2 12.00 -3.86 4.49
C VAL A 2 12.40 -2.43 4.84
N MET A 3 13.05 -1.73 3.91
CA MET A 3 13.58 -0.38 4.09
C MET A 3 12.95 0.55 3.05
N LEU A 4 12.44 1.70 3.48
CA LEU A 4 11.93 2.75 2.60
C LEU A 4 13.10 3.47 1.92
N GLU A 5 13.09 3.49 0.59
CA GLU A 5 14.06 4.27 -0.19
C GLU A 5 13.64 5.74 -0.27
N GLY A 6 14.62 6.64 -0.33
CA GLY A 6 14.34 8.09 -0.36
C GLY A 6 13.70 8.61 0.93
N LYS A 7 13.90 7.94 2.07
CA LYS A 7 13.30 8.31 3.37
C LYS A 7 13.45 9.80 3.70
N HIS A 8 14.63 10.38 3.47
CA HIS A 8 14.87 11.81 3.71
C HIS A 8 13.93 12.74 2.92
N LEU A 9 13.51 12.35 1.72
CA LEU A 9 12.57 13.11 0.91
C LEU A 9 11.15 12.95 1.46
N TRP A 10 10.77 11.72 1.82
CA TRP A 10 9.50 11.45 2.51
C TRP A 10 9.38 12.24 3.81
N ASP A 11 10.42 12.29 4.62
CA ASP A 11 10.44 13.05 5.88
C ASP A 11 10.20 14.55 5.63
N LYS A 12 10.83 15.14 4.59
CA LYS A 12 10.60 16.55 4.21
C LYS A 12 9.15 16.82 3.81
N PHE A 13 8.54 15.93 3.03
CA PHE A 13 7.12 16.06 2.68
C PHE A 13 6.21 15.88 3.91
N HIS A 14 6.54 14.91 4.76
CA HIS A 14 5.80 14.62 5.97
C HIS A 14 5.77 15.80 6.94
N GLU A 15 6.90 16.48 7.13
CA GLU A 15 7.02 17.72 7.93
C GLU A 15 6.11 18.85 7.41
N GLN A 16 5.88 18.93 6.10
CA GLN A 16 5.00 19.94 5.49
C GLN A 16 3.54 19.47 5.37
N GLY A 17 3.25 18.23 5.75
CA GLY A 17 1.95 17.59 5.56
C GLY A 17 1.75 17.15 4.11
N THR A 18 2.29 15.99 3.76
CA THR A 18 2.25 15.41 2.41
C THR A 18 0.85 15.47 1.79
N GLU A 19 0.78 15.90 0.53
CA GLU A 19 -0.43 15.93 -0.28
C GLU A 19 -0.23 15.09 -1.54
N MET A 20 -1.24 14.31 -1.92
CA MET A 20 -1.22 13.53 -3.17
C MET A 20 -2.41 13.90 -4.04
N ILE A 21 -2.12 14.28 -5.29
CA ILE A 21 -3.16 14.61 -6.25
C ILE A 21 -3.95 13.35 -6.66
N VAL A 22 -5.28 13.43 -6.63
CA VAL A 22 -6.21 12.45 -7.20
C VAL A 22 -6.94 13.06 -8.40
N THR A 23 -7.06 12.30 -9.48
CA THR A 23 -7.74 12.74 -10.71
C THR A 23 -8.62 11.63 -11.25
N LYS A 24 -9.58 11.96 -12.12
CA LYS A 24 -10.45 10.96 -12.76
C LYS A 24 -9.67 9.88 -13.53
N ALA A 25 -8.62 10.28 -14.25
CA ALA A 25 -7.79 9.38 -15.06
C ALA A 25 -6.70 8.61 -14.26
N GLY A 26 -6.59 8.89 -12.96
CA GLY A 26 -5.53 8.37 -12.11
C GLY A 26 -4.23 9.18 -12.20
N ARG A 27 -3.61 9.45 -11.05
CA ARG A 27 -2.34 10.17 -10.93
C ARG A 27 -1.33 9.34 -10.15
N ARG A 28 -0.08 9.33 -10.60
CA ARG A 28 1.03 8.67 -9.88
C ARG A 28 1.39 9.45 -8.63
N MET A 29 1.84 8.72 -7.60
CA MET A 29 2.32 9.33 -6.36
C MET A 29 3.68 10.01 -6.56
N PHE A 30 3.89 11.11 -5.84
CA PHE A 30 5.21 11.71 -5.67
C PHE A 30 5.37 12.17 -4.20
N PRO A 31 6.43 11.75 -3.49
CA PRO A 31 7.47 10.81 -3.94
C PRO A 31 6.92 9.43 -4.29
N THR A 32 7.61 8.70 -5.17
CA THR A 32 7.23 7.33 -5.52
C THR A 32 7.53 6.40 -4.34
N PHE A 33 6.61 5.48 -4.04
CA PHE A 33 6.83 4.49 -2.99
C PHE A 33 7.82 3.42 -3.48
N GLN A 34 9.00 3.39 -2.86
CA GLN A 34 10.10 2.50 -3.22
C GLN A 34 10.68 1.84 -1.98
N VAL A 35 10.99 0.55 -2.07
CA VAL A 35 11.54 -0.20 -0.93
C VAL A 35 12.67 -1.13 -1.36
N LYS A 36 13.60 -1.38 -0.44
CA LYS A 36 14.50 -2.53 -0.51
C LYS A 36 14.04 -3.60 0.47
N VAL A 37 14.04 -4.84 0.01
CA VAL A 37 13.67 -6.01 0.82
C VAL A 37 14.90 -6.89 0.98
N VAL A 38 15.10 -7.43 2.19
CA VAL A 38 16.15 -8.40 2.50
C VAL A 38 15.63 -9.51 3.41
N GLY A 39 16.23 -10.70 3.34
CA GLY A 39 15.89 -11.85 4.18
C GLY A 39 14.65 -12.63 3.73
N LEU A 40 14.30 -12.59 2.44
CA LEU A 40 13.33 -13.51 1.84
C LEU A 40 14.01 -14.85 1.52
N GLU A 41 13.24 -15.93 1.52
CA GLU A 41 13.70 -17.22 1.02
C GLU A 41 13.96 -17.11 -0.49
N LEU A 42 15.13 -17.52 -0.96
CA LEU A 42 15.59 -17.24 -2.32
C LEU A 42 14.70 -17.87 -3.38
N THR A 43 14.18 -19.06 -3.10
CA THR A 43 13.41 -19.88 -4.06
C THR A 43 11.90 -19.76 -3.90
N ALA A 44 11.42 -19.20 -2.78
CA ALA A 44 9.99 -19.02 -2.55
C ALA A 44 9.45 -17.87 -3.40
N GLU A 45 8.21 -18.00 -3.88
CA GLU A 45 7.51 -16.98 -4.65
C GLU A 45 6.72 -16.04 -3.75
N TYR A 46 6.90 -14.74 -3.96
CA TYR A 46 6.28 -13.68 -3.19
C TYR A 46 5.44 -12.76 -4.08
N LEU A 47 4.32 -12.29 -3.53
CA LEU A 47 3.51 -11.19 -4.03
C LEU A 47 3.86 -9.92 -3.24
N MET A 48 4.07 -8.81 -3.95
CA MET A 48 4.22 -7.48 -3.37
C MET A 48 2.93 -6.71 -3.62
N ILE A 49 2.21 -6.35 -2.56
CA ILE A 49 0.88 -5.74 -2.66
C ILE A 49 0.88 -4.45 -1.85
N MET A 50 0.27 -3.38 -2.38
CA MET A 50 0.00 -2.17 -1.64
C MET A 50 -1.49 -1.96 -1.44
N ASP A 51 -1.86 -1.50 -0.25
CA ASP A 51 -3.18 -0.94 0.02
C ASP A 51 -3.07 0.42 0.73
N PHE A 52 -4.21 1.09 0.87
CA PHE A 52 -4.30 2.41 1.47
C PHE A 52 -5.46 2.42 2.45
N VAL A 53 -5.14 2.64 3.72
CA VAL A 53 -6.15 2.69 4.78
C VAL A 53 -6.38 4.14 5.23
N PRO A 54 -7.64 4.52 5.55
CA PRO A 54 -7.90 5.81 6.15
C PRO A 54 -7.19 5.91 7.52
N LEU A 55 -6.62 7.08 7.82
CA LEU A 55 -6.00 7.33 9.13
C LEU A 55 -7.03 7.64 10.22
N ASP A 56 -8.17 8.22 9.83
CA ASP A 56 -9.26 8.58 10.74
C ASP A 56 -10.60 8.69 9.99
N ASP A 57 -11.69 8.83 10.76
CA ASP A 57 -13.06 9.04 10.26
C ASP A 57 -13.38 10.56 10.13
N LYS A 58 -12.45 11.35 9.58
CA LYS A 58 -12.60 12.81 9.44
C LYS A 58 -12.37 13.27 8.00
N ARG A 59 -13.17 14.27 7.61
CA ARG A 59 -12.95 15.07 6.41
C ARG A 59 -12.25 16.37 6.78
N TYR A 60 -11.26 16.76 6.01
CA TYR A 60 -10.43 17.93 6.28
C TYR A 60 -10.72 19.09 5.31
N ARG A 61 -10.26 20.28 5.70
CA ARG A 61 -10.13 21.45 4.83
C ARG A 61 -8.84 22.18 5.19
N TYR A 62 -8.18 22.76 4.20
CA TYR A 62 -7.03 23.63 4.44
C TYR A 62 -7.49 25.07 4.74
N ALA A 63 -7.07 25.63 5.87
CA ALA A 63 -7.34 27.00 6.25
C ALA A 63 -6.16 27.88 5.83
N PHE A 64 -6.31 28.63 4.72
CA PHE A 64 -5.22 29.45 4.15
C PHE A 64 -4.73 30.55 5.09
N HIS A 65 -5.62 31.18 5.86
CA HIS A 65 -5.26 32.28 6.77
C HIS A 65 -4.34 31.84 7.92
N THR A 66 -4.41 30.58 8.36
CA THR A 66 -3.50 29.98 9.36
C THR A 66 -2.50 28.99 8.76
N SER A 67 -2.56 28.74 7.45
CA SER A 67 -1.76 27.71 6.75
C SER A 67 -1.81 26.35 7.47
N SER A 68 -3.02 25.88 7.80
CA SER A 68 -3.20 24.70 8.63
C SER A 68 -4.37 23.82 8.18
N TRP A 69 -4.23 22.51 8.34
CA TRP A 69 -5.32 21.55 8.15
C TRP A 69 -6.28 21.56 9.34
N VAL A 70 -7.58 21.72 9.06
CA VAL A 70 -8.65 21.70 10.07
C VAL A 70 -9.68 20.63 9.73
N VAL A 71 -10.34 20.09 10.76
CA VAL A 71 -11.45 19.14 10.58
C VAL A 71 -12.67 19.91 10.08
N ALA A 72 -13.21 19.47 8.95
CA ALA A 72 -14.41 20.04 8.33
C ALA A 72 -15.67 19.23 8.67
N GLY A 73 -15.53 17.94 9.01
CA GLY A 73 -16.66 17.08 9.37
C GLY A 73 -16.26 15.60 9.48
N LYS A 74 -17.27 14.72 9.48
CA LYS A 74 -17.11 13.27 9.41
C LYS A 74 -16.59 12.85 8.02
N ALA A 75 -15.86 11.74 7.94
CA ALA A 75 -15.41 11.21 6.64
C ALA A 75 -16.60 10.81 5.75
N ASP A 76 -16.38 10.95 4.44
CA ASP A 76 -17.29 10.46 3.42
C ASP A 76 -17.24 8.91 3.36
N PRO A 77 -18.32 8.23 2.94
CA PRO A 77 -18.32 6.78 2.77
C PRO A 77 -17.15 6.31 1.88
N ILE A 78 -16.42 5.29 2.34
CA ILE A 78 -15.27 4.75 1.63
C ILE A 78 -15.76 3.68 0.65
N SER A 79 -15.28 3.75 -0.60
CA SER A 79 -15.47 2.66 -1.57
C SER A 79 -14.84 1.35 -1.09
N PRO A 80 -15.27 0.20 -1.62
CA PRO A 80 -14.61 -1.08 -1.33
C PRO A 80 -13.07 -0.95 -1.50
N PRO A 81 -12.28 -1.30 -0.47
CA PRO A 81 -10.84 -1.15 -0.52
C PRO A 81 -10.25 -1.87 -1.73
N ARG A 82 -9.39 -1.19 -2.48
CA ARG A 82 -8.64 -1.78 -3.58
C ARG A 82 -7.20 -2.04 -3.16
N ILE A 83 -6.66 -3.11 -3.70
CA ILE A 83 -5.24 -3.44 -3.58
C ILE A 83 -4.56 -3.19 -4.92
N SER A 84 -3.29 -2.80 -4.89
CA SER A 84 -2.40 -2.72 -6.05
C SER A 84 -1.35 -3.81 -5.94
N VAL A 85 -1.38 -4.77 -6.87
CA VAL A 85 -0.36 -5.81 -6.97
C VAL A 85 0.78 -5.28 -7.83
N HIS A 86 2.02 -5.42 -7.37
CA HIS A 86 3.19 -5.03 -8.16
C HIS A 86 3.24 -5.86 -9.45
N GLN A 87 3.54 -5.21 -10.59
CA GLN A 87 3.55 -5.82 -11.92
C GLN A 87 4.41 -7.09 -12.06
N ASP A 88 5.51 -7.16 -11.31
CA ASP A 88 6.43 -8.30 -11.34
C ASP A 88 6.00 -9.44 -10.39
N SER A 89 4.84 -9.32 -9.74
CA SER A 89 4.30 -10.36 -8.87
C SER A 89 3.57 -11.43 -9.69
N PRO A 90 3.70 -12.73 -9.34
CA PRO A 90 4.64 -13.27 -8.35
C PRO A 90 6.08 -13.32 -8.89
N ALA A 91 7.05 -13.17 -7.97
CA ALA A 91 8.46 -13.41 -8.27
C ALA A 91 9.20 -14.01 -7.07
N THR A 92 10.33 -14.65 -7.33
CA THR A 92 11.14 -15.31 -6.28
C THR A 92 11.75 -14.29 -5.31
N GLY A 93 12.05 -14.72 -4.09
CA GLY A 93 12.77 -13.88 -3.13
C GLY A 93 14.12 -13.38 -3.67
N ALA A 94 14.82 -14.21 -4.44
CA ALA A 94 16.06 -13.80 -5.12
C ALA A 94 15.83 -12.64 -6.09
N THR A 95 14.75 -12.66 -6.88
CA THR A 95 14.39 -11.58 -7.81
C THR A 95 14.05 -10.29 -7.06
N TRP A 96 13.21 -10.37 -6.02
CA TRP A 96 12.80 -9.21 -5.24
C TRP A 96 13.95 -8.53 -4.48
N MET A 97 14.92 -9.30 -4.00
CA MET A 97 16.07 -8.76 -3.26
C MET A 97 17.19 -8.25 -4.17
N LYS A 98 17.10 -8.45 -5.50
CA LYS A 98 18.15 -8.05 -6.44
C LYS A 98 18.28 -6.53 -6.59
N GLN A 99 17.17 -5.80 -6.51
CA GLN A 99 17.13 -4.35 -6.70
C GLN A 99 15.99 -3.71 -5.92
N THR A 100 15.94 -2.37 -5.91
CA THR A 100 14.83 -1.61 -5.35
C THR A 100 13.52 -1.97 -6.04
N ILE A 101 12.48 -2.23 -5.24
CA ILE A 101 11.11 -2.46 -5.67
C ILE A 101 10.40 -1.11 -5.74
N SER A 102 9.74 -0.80 -6.86
CA SER A 102 9.16 0.52 -7.12
C SER A 102 7.70 0.41 -7.56
N PHE A 103 6.80 1.08 -6.84
CA PHE A 103 5.38 1.19 -7.22
C PHE A 103 5.12 2.44 -8.07
N ASP A 104 5.93 2.66 -9.10
CA ASP A 104 5.87 3.84 -9.98
C ASP A 104 4.65 3.85 -10.92
N LYS A 105 4.13 2.67 -11.24
CA LYS A 105 2.90 2.52 -12.05
C LYS A 105 1.62 2.66 -11.25
N LEU A 106 1.68 2.70 -9.91
CA LEU A 106 0.52 2.87 -9.05
C LEU A 106 -0.11 4.25 -9.28
N LYS A 107 -1.44 4.27 -9.45
CA LYS A 107 -2.20 5.50 -9.64
C LYS A 107 -3.35 5.61 -8.63
N LEU A 108 -3.57 6.84 -8.18
CA LEU A 108 -4.63 7.25 -7.29
C LEU A 108 -5.72 8.00 -8.08
N THR A 109 -6.98 7.65 -7.88
CA THR A 109 -8.14 8.26 -8.55
C THR A 109 -9.22 8.66 -7.55
N ASN A 110 -10.02 9.67 -7.90
CA ASN A 110 -11.25 10.01 -7.18
C ASN A 110 -12.52 9.50 -7.90
N ASN A 111 -12.36 8.77 -9.01
CA ASN A 111 -13.47 8.18 -9.74
C ASN A 111 -13.94 6.91 -9.02
N GLN A 112 -15.10 6.98 -8.36
CA GLN A 112 -15.71 5.84 -7.66
C GLN A 112 -16.10 4.68 -8.59
N LEU A 113 -16.22 4.95 -9.89
CA LEU A 113 -16.57 3.98 -10.92
C LEU A 113 -15.36 3.58 -11.78
N ASP A 114 -14.14 3.75 -11.29
CA ASP A 114 -12.93 3.39 -12.05
C ASP A 114 -12.89 1.89 -12.38
N ASP A 115 -12.69 1.55 -13.64
CA ASP A 115 -12.59 0.19 -14.18
C ASP A 115 -11.15 -0.25 -14.47
N ASN A 116 -10.18 0.67 -14.35
CA ASN A 116 -8.77 0.44 -14.67
C ASN A 116 -7.98 -0.21 -13.52
N GLY A 117 -8.64 -0.49 -12.39
CA GLY A 117 -8.00 -1.05 -11.21
C GLY A 117 -7.12 -0.04 -10.45
N HIS A 118 -7.32 1.27 -10.63
CA HIS A 118 -6.64 2.29 -9.85
C HIS A 118 -7.13 2.29 -8.39
N ILE A 119 -6.30 2.80 -7.49
CA ILE A 119 -6.68 2.98 -6.08
C ILE A 119 -7.63 4.17 -5.99
N ILE A 120 -8.85 3.93 -5.52
CA ILE A 120 -9.87 4.96 -5.34
C ILE A 120 -9.72 5.56 -3.93
N LEU A 121 -9.56 6.88 -3.86
CA LEU A 121 -9.47 7.63 -2.61
C LEU A 121 -10.45 8.82 -2.62
N ASN A 122 -11.00 9.14 -1.45
CA ASN A 122 -11.80 10.34 -1.26
C ASN A 122 -10.87 11.54 -1.07
N SER A 123 -11.12 12.61 -1.83
CA SER A 123 -10.38 13.87 -1.66
C SER A 123 -10.62 14.44 -0.25
N MET A 124 -9.64 15.16 0.27
CA MET A 124 -9.62 15.78 1.61
C MET A 124 -9.67 14.81 2.78
N HIS A 125 -9.20 13.57 2.58
CA HIS A 125 -9.06 12.54 3.61
C HIS A 125 -7.60 12.11 3.73
N ARG A 126 -7.23 11.62 4.92
CA ARG A 126 -5.87 11.19 5.24
C ARG A 126 -5.73 9.68 5.09
N TYR A 127 -4.65 9.24 4.45
CA TYR A 127 -4.40 7.83 4.15
C TYR A 127 -3.00 7.41 4.60
N GLN A 128 -2.89 6.14 4.99
CA GLN A 128 -1.64 5.45 5.25
C GLN A 128 -1.44 4.36 4.19
N PRO A 129 -0.41 4.48 3.33
CA PRO A 129 0.04 3.38 2.49
C PRO A 129 0.57 2.22 3.34
N ARG A 130 0.27 0.99 2.95
CA ARG A 130 0.84 -0.22 3.56
C ARG A 130 1.35 -1.16 2.48
N LEU A 131 2.52 -1.73 2.72
CA LEU A 131 3.09 -2.79 1.89
C LEU A 131 2.81 -4.14 2.53
N HIS A 132 2.30 -5.08 1.76
CA HIS A 132 2.14 -6.47 2.14
C HIS A 132 3.08 -7.34 1.31
N VAL A 133 3.87 -8.16 2.00
CA VAL A 133 4.71 -9.19 1.40
C VAL A 133 4.04 -10.53 1.70
N CYS A 134 3.51 -11.19 0.67
CA CYS A 134 2.74 -12.42 0.81
C CYS A 134 3.47 -13.58 0.11
N HIS A 135 3.46 -14.78 0.68
CA HIS A 135 4.02 -15.98 0.05
C HIS A 135 3.19 -17.20 0.43
N PHE A 136 3.07 -18.14 -0.52
CA PHE A 136 2.39 -19.41 -0.29
C PHE A 136 3.34 -20.41 0.36
N SER A 137 3.03 -20.81 1.59
CA SER A 137 3.72 -21.90 2.24
C SER A 137 3.29 -23.21 1.58
N ARG A 138 4.18 -23.80 0.75
CA ARG A 138 4.00 -25.19 0.32
C ARG A 138 4.18 -26.07 1.55
N THR A 139 3.07 -26.47 2.18
CA THR A 139 3.12 -27.63 3.06
C THR A 139 3.42 -28.82 2.15
N ASN A 140 4.64 -29.36 2.24
CA ASN A 140 4.93 -30.68 1.70
C ASN A 140 3.96 -31.65 2.37
N SER A 141 2.83 -31.93 1.72
CA SER A 141 2.10 -33.17 1.97
C SER A 141 2.95 -34.26 1.34
N THR A 142 4.08 -34.58 1.98
CA THR A 142 4.77 -35.83 1.73
C THR A 142 3.74 -36.91 1.97
N ASN A 143 3.35 -37.59 0.89
CA ASN A 143 2.65 -38.87 0.89
C ASN A 143 3.48 -39.86 1.73
N ASN A 144 3.36 -39.80 3.05
CA ASN A 144 3.70 -40.93 3.89
C ASN A 144 2.49 -41.86 3.82
N ASN A 145 2.57 -42.80 2.87
CA ASN A 145 1.80 -44.04 2.88
C ASN A 145 2.17 -44.84 4.13
N ASN A 146 1.78 -44.41 5.32
CA ASN A 146 1.77 -45.25 6.51
C ASN A 146 0.59 -44.94 7.42
N HIS A 147 -0.02 -46.04 7.81
CA HIS A 147 -1.27 -46.28 8.51
C HIS A 147 -1.65 -45.38 9.71
N HIS A 148 -2.98 -45.19 9.79
CA HIS A 148 -3.82 -44.95 10.98
C HIS A 148 -3.90 -43.54 11.60
N HIS A 149 -5.13 -43.02 11.50
CA HIS A 149 -5.85 -42.03 12.32
C HIS A 149 -5.46 -40.53 12.31
N HIS A 150 -6.54 -39.74 12.15
CA HIS A 150 -6.67 -38.28 12.17
C HIS A 150 -6.15 -37.50 10.96
N ARG A 151 -6.99 -37.50 9.91
CA ARG A 151 -6.99 -36.47 8.87
C ARG A 151 -7.29 -35.12 9.55
N GLY A 152 -6.26 -34.32 9.80
CA GLY A 152 -6.43 -32.94 10.26
C GLY A 152 -7.28 -32.11 9.27
N PRO A 153 -7.79 -30.94 9.68
CA PRO A 153 -8.63 -30.13 8.81
C PRO A 153 -7.89 -29.77 7.51
N ILE A 154 -8.60 -29.88 6.38
CA ILE A 154 -8.10 -29.49 5.06
C ILE A 154 -7.77 -28.00 5.11
N LYS A 155 -6.49 -27.64 4.97
CA LYS A 155 -6.05 -26.25 4.89
C LYS A 155 -6.56 -25.64 3.59
N THR A 156 -7.26 -24.52 3.68
CA THR A 156 -7.72 -23.74 2.54
C THR A 156 -6.55 -22.96 1.91
N GLU A 157 -6.70 -22.44 0.68
CA GLU A 157 -5.67 -21.57 0.07
C GLU A 157 -5.31 -20.37 0.95
N LYS A 158 -6.28 -19.85 1.71
CA LYS A 158 -6.09 -18.77 2.69
C LYS A 158 -5.20 -19.19 3.87
N ASP A 159 -5.25 -20.47 4.27
CA ASP A 159 -4.41 -21.02 5.34
C ASP A 159 -2.98 -21.29 4.88
N MET A 160 -2.74 -21.32 3.57
CA MET A 160 -1.41 -21.49 2.96
C MET A 160 -0.74 -20.13 2.67
N LEU A 161 -1.49 -19.03 2.62
CA LEU A 161 -0.94 -17.70 2.38
C LEU A 161 -0.43 -17.09 3.68
N THR A 162 0.89 -17.01 3.82
CA THR A 162 1.51 -16.21 4.88
C THR A 162 1.75 -14.80 4.35
N TYR A 163 1.45 -13.79 5.15
CA TYR A 163 1.72 -12.40 4.79
C TYR A 163 2.30 -11.61 5.95
N ARG A 164 3.08 -10.58 5.61
CA ARG A 164 3.59 -9.59 6.56
C ARG A 164 3.33 -8.19 6.02
N THR A 165 2.79 -7.33 6.87
CA THR A 165 2.50 -5.93 6.55
C THR A 165 3.61 -5.02 7.09
N PHE A 166 4.02 -4.06 6.28
CA PHE A 166 5.00 -3.04 6.59
C PHE A 166 4.36 -1.66 6.40
N VAL A 167 4.54 -0.80 7.40
CA VAL A 167 3.96 0.55 7.43
C VAL A 167 5.07 1.54 7.73
N PHE A 168 5.15 2.60 6.94
CA PHE A 168 6.07 3.71 7.12
C PHE A 168 5.25 4.96 7.41
N PRO A 169 5.17 5.43 8.68
CA PRO A 169 4.32 6.56 9.06
C PRO A 169 4.57 7.84 8.24
N GLU A 170 5.83 8.08 7.85
CA GLU A 170 6.25 9.21 7.03
C GLU A 170 5.64 9.21 5.62
N THR A 171 5.08 8.09 5.17
CA THR A 171 4.41 7.97 3.86
C THR A 171 2.91 8.31 3.90
N SER A 172 2.38 8.67 5.07
CA SER A 172 1.01 9.17 5.18
C SER A 172 0.82 10.49 4.43
N PHE A 173 -0.38 10.69 3.89
CA PHE A 173 -0.69 11.88 3.09
C PHE A 173 -2.19 12.24 3.14
N THR A 174 -2.51 13.46 2.70
CA THR A 174 -3.89 13.88 2.42
C THR A 174 -4.14 13.81 0.92
N ALA A 175 -5.17 13.07 0.49
CA ALA A 175 -5.58 13.05 -0.91
C ALA A 175 -6.24 14.39 -1.26
N VAL A 176 -5.87 15.02 -2.38
CA VAL A 176 -6.40 16.33 -2.79
C VAL A 176 -6.62 16.37 -4.31
N THR A 177 -7.53 17.21 -4.81
CA THR A 177 -7.71 17.40 -6.26
C THR A 177 -6.77 18.45 -6.85
N ALA A 178 -6.25 19.33 -6.00
CA ALA A 178 -5.22 20.32 -6.29
C ALA A 178 -4.44 20.58 -4.99
N TYR A 179 -3.16 20.97 -5.09
CA TYR A 179 -2.37 21.27 -3.91
C TYR A 179 -2.97 22.43 -3.11
N GLN A 180 -2.95 22.31 -1.78
CA GLN A 180 -3.46 23.31 -0.86
C GLN A 180 -2.31 24.10 -0.22
N ASN A 181 -1.29 23.40 0.27
CA ASN A 181 -0.09 24.02 0.80
C ASN A 181 0.91 24.36 -0.31
N GLN A 182 1.17 25.65 -0.53
CA GLN A 182 2.15 26.14 -1.53
C GLN A 182 3.59 25.65 -1.29
N ARG A 183 3.92 25.16 -0.08
CA ARG A 183 5.23 24.58 0.21
C ARG A 183 5.37 23.15 -0.31
N VAL A 184 4.25 22.50 -0.60
CA VAL A 184 4.18 21.13 -1.13
C VAL A 184 4.03 21.13 -2.66
N SER A 185 3.43 22.19 -3.23
CA SER A 185 3.18 22.36 -4.66
C SER A 185 4.43 22.48 -5.52
#